data_AF-A0A965QT76-F1
#
_entry.id   AF-A0A965QT76-F1
#
_cell.length_a   1.000
_cell.length_b   1.000
_cell.length_c   1.000
_cell.angle_alpha   90.00
_cell.angle_beta   90.00
_cell.angle_gamma   90.00
#
_symmetry.space_group_name_H-M   'P 1'
#
loop_
_entity.id
_entity.type
_entity.pdbx_description
1 polymer ?
#
loop_
_entity_poly.entity_id
_entity_poly.type
_entity_poly.pdbx_seq_one_letter_code
_entity_poly.pdbx_strand_id
1 'polypeptide(L)'
;MKMLEVRVPHSLEADEVRRRLDEAIVRAREDYADKVGSIEAAWNGDDRLQLMLTVMGMKIDSDVEILVEELVVRLQVPGMA
;
A
#
# COMPACT_ATOMS: atom_id res chain seq x y z
N MET A 1 14.76 -1.83 11.22
CA MET A 1 13.74 -1.56 10.18
C MET A 1 14.43 -0.98 8.97
N LYS A 2 14.13 -1.49 7.78
CA LYS A 2 14.61 -0.91 6.52
C LYS A 2 13.41 -0.27 5.81
N MET A 3 13.60 0.92 5.28
CA MET A 3 12.60 1.57 4.44
C MET A 3 12.74 1.01 3.02
N LEU A 4 11.65 0.46 2.49
CA LEU A 4 11.54 0.09 1.08
C LEU A 4 10.65 1.13 0.39
N GLU A 5 11.18 1.78 -0.64
CA GLU A 5 10.40 2.64 -1.52
C GLU A 5 10.23 1.95 -2.88
N VAL A 6 8.99 1.88 -3.35
CA VAL A 6 8.62 1.35 -4.66
C VAL A 6 7.92 2.46 -5.43
N ARG A 7 8.37 2.70 -6.66
CA ARG A 7 7.78 3.69 -7.57
C ARG A 7 7.17 2.97 -8.75
N VAL A 8 5.91 3.27 -9.02
CA VAL A 8 5.16 2.67 -10.14
C VAL A 8 4.72 3.79 -11.08
N PRO A 9 5.37 3.94 -12.25
CA PRO A 9 5.00 4.94 -13.23
C PRO A 9 3.58 4.73 -13.78
N HIS A 10 2.86 5.82 -14.02
CA HIS A 10 1.54 5.79 -14.65
C HIS A 10 1.25 7.06 -15.45
N SER A 11 0.23 6.99 -16.29
CA SER A 11 -0.34 8.13 -17.02
C SER A 11 -1.83 8.32 -16.67
N LEU A 12 -2.22 7.90 -15.47
CA LEU A 12 -3.61 7.90 -15.00
C LEU A 12 -3.88 9.16 -14.18
N GLU A 13 -5.13 9.63 -14.24
CA GLU A 13 -5.62 10.66 -13.33
C GLU A 13 -5.74 10.11 -11.90
N ALA A 14 -5.61 10.99 -10.91
CA ALA A 14 -5.57 10.60 -9.49
C ALA A 14 -6.78 9.76 -9.06
N ASP A 15 -7.99 10.09 -9.52
CA ASP A 15 -9.22 9.34 -9.21
C ASP A 15 -9.18 7.90 -9.72
N GLU A 16 -8.60 7.68 -10.90
CA GLU A 16 -8.47 6.34 -11.48
C GLU A 16 -7.38 5.53 -10.77
N VAL A 17 -6.30 6.16 -10.33
CA VAL A 17 -5.29 5.53 -9.48
C VAL A 17 -5.91 5.11 -8.15
N ARG A 18 -6.68 6.00 -7.52
CA ARG A 18 -7.42 5.73 -6.28
C ARG A 18 -8.38 4.55 -6.41
N ARG A 19 -9.22 4.55 -7.44
CA ARG A 19 -10.14 3.45 -7.74
C ARG A 19 -9.40 2.11 -7.87
N ARG A 20 -8.26 2.09 -8.59
CA ARG A 20 -7.44 0.88 -8.73
C ARG A 20 -6.79 0.43 -7.44
N LEU A 21 -6.37 1.37 -6.58
CA LEU A 21 -5.83 1.05 -5.26
C LEU A 21 -6.89 0.41 -4.37
N ASP A 22 -8.12 0.94 -4.35
CA ASP A 22 -9.23 0.35 -3.61
C ASP A 22 -9.52 -1.08 -4.09
N GLU A 23 -9.57 -1.30 -5.41
CA GLU A 23 -9.73 -2.65 -5.99
C GLU A 23 -8.56 -3.58 -5.64
N ALA A 24 -7.33 -3.08 -5.67
CA ALA A 24 -6.14 -3.85 -5.34
C ALA A 24 -6.13 -4.26 -3.86
N ILE A 25 -6.60 -3.40 -2.95
CA ILE A 25 -6.71 -3.70 -1.52
C ILE A 25 -7.75 -4.78 -1.29
N VAL A 26 -8.91 -4.72 -1.96
CA VAL A 26 -9.94 -5.77 -1.87
C VAL A 26 -9.37 -7.10 -2.34
N ARG A 27 -8.74 -7.13 -3.51
CA ARG A 27 -8.10 -8.36 -4.03
C ARG A 27 -7.00 -8.87 -3.10
N ALA A 28 -6.17 -7.98 -2.55
CA ALA A 28 -5.10 -8.38 -1.63
C ALA A 28 -5.65 -9.04 -0.35
N ARG A 29 -6.80 -8.58 0.15
CA ARG A 29 -7.47 -9.21 1.30
C ARG A 29 -7.96 -10.61 0.98
N GLU A 30 -8.42 -10.85 -0.24
CA GLU A 30 -8.92 -12.15 -0.69
C GLU A 30 -7.76 -13.11 -1.00
N ASP A 31 -6.80 -12.67 -1.81
CA ASP A 31 -5.70 -13.49 -2.33
C ASP A 31 -4.65 -13.86 -1.28
N TYR A 32 -4.52 -13.06 -0.22
CA TYR A 32 -3.51 -13.25 0.82
C TYR A 32 -4.10 -13.46 2.22
N ALA A 33 -5.40 -13.75 2.34
CA ALA A 33 -6.06 -13.99 3.63
C ALA A 33 -5.39 -15.08 4.49
N ASP A 34 -4.73 -16.04 3.85
CA ASP A 34 -4.03 -17.17 4.48
C ASP A 34 -2.59 -16.83 4.92
N LYS A 35 -2.00 -15.76 4.38
CA LYS A 35 -0.59 -15.40 4.55
C LYS A 35 -0.38 -14.09 5.31
N VAL A 36 -1.32 -13.17 5.16
CA VAL A 36 -1.33 -11.85 5.78
C VAL A 36 -2.53 -11.80 6.72
N GLY A 37 -2.32 -11.25 7.91
CA GLY A 37 -3.38 -10.99 8.88
C GLY A 37 -4.26 -9.83 8.43
N SER A 38 -4.66 -8.95 9.36
CA SER A 38 -5.42 -7.77 8.97
C SER A 38 -4.64 -6.89 8.01
N ILE A 39 -5.30 -6.52 6.92
CA ILE A 39 -4.94 -5.37 6.10
C ILE A 39 -5.87 -4.24 6.55
N GLU A 40 -5.36 -3.07 6.82
CA GLU A 40 -6.13 -1.87 7.17
C GLU A 40 -5.72 -0.77 6.21
N ALA A 41 -6.71 -0.04 5.72
CA ALA A 41 -6.53 0.98 4.69
C ALA A 41 -7.34 2.21 5.08
N ALA A 42 -6.69 3.37 5.10
CA ALA A 42 -7.31 4.63 5.42
C ALA A 42 -6.78 5.71 4.48
N TRP A 43 -7.70 6.36 3.78
CA TRP A 43 -7.39 7.53 2.97
C TRP A 43 -7.25 8.76 3.85
N ASN A 44 -6.14 9.48 3.67
CA ASN A 44 -5.81 10.72 4.36
C ASN A 44 -5.82 11.86 3.33
N GLY A 45 -7.01 12.32 2.97
CA GLY A 45 -7.20 13.22 1.83
C GLY A 45 -7.39 12.46 0.52
N ASP A 46 -7.05 13.11 -0.59
CA ASP A 46 -7.38 12.62 -1.94
C ASP A 46 -6.25 11.76 -2.54
N ASP A 47 -5.00 12.05 -2.20
CA ASP A 47 -3.78 11.52 -2.83
C ASP A 47 -2.94 10.62 -1.92
N ARG A 48 -3.29 10.52 -0.63
CA ARG A 48 -2.53 9.75 0.36
C ARG A 48 -3.34 8.64 0.99
N LEU A 49 -2.77 7.44 0.96
CA LEU A 49 -3.34 6.24 1.55
C LEU A 49 -2.36 5.69 2.57
N GLN A 50 -2.86 5.46 3.79
CA GLN A 50 -2.14 4.73 4.82
C GLN A 50 -2.58 3.27 4.78
N LEU A 51 -1.60 2.37 4.68
CA LEU A 51 -1.81 0.93 4.73
C LEU A 51 -1.06 0.35 5.93
N MET A 52 -1.77 -0.44 6.73
CA MET A 52 -1.19 -1.22 7.82
C MET A 52 -1.49 -2.70 7.57
N LEU A 53 -0.45 -3.53 7.60
CA LEU A 53 -0.58 -4.97 7.37
C LEU A 53 0.14 -5.75 8.46
N THR A 54 -0.47 -6.85 8.88
CA THR A 54 0.15 -7.77 9.85
C THR A 54 0.68 -9.01 9.12
N VAL A 55 1.99 -9.22 9.13
CA VAL A 55 2.63 -10.38 8.50
C VAL A 55 3.41 -11.15 9.55
N MET A 56 3.08 -12.43 9.75
CA MET A 56 3.71 -13.28 10.78
C MET A 56 3.73 -12.64 12.20
N GLY A 57 2.67 -11.92 12.57
CA GLY A 57 2.56 -11.22 13.86
C GLY A 57 3.32 -9.89 13.95
N MET A 58 4.04 -9.49 12.89
CA MET A 58 4.71 -8.19 12.80
C MET A 58 3.82 -7.20 12.05
N LYS A 59 3.67 -6.00 12.60
CA LYS A 59 2.99 -4.90 11.92
C LYS A 59 3.96 -4.21 10.96
N ILE A 60 3.49 -3.96 9.74
CA ILE A 60 4.17 -3.22 8.70
C ILE A 60 3.32 -2.00 8.40
N ASP A 61 3.88 -0.83 8.67
CA ASP A 61 3.29 0.45 8.32
C ASP A 61 3.78 0.88 6.95
N SER A 62 2.86 1.43 6.16
CA SER A 62 3.16 1.96 4.84
C SER A 62 2.33 3.18 4.49
N ASP A 63 2.95 4.07 3.72
CA ASP A 63 2.30 5.19 3.08
C ASP A 63 2.35 5.01 1.56
N VAL A 64 1.26 5.40 0.92
CA VAL A 64 1.08 5.41 -0.52
C VAL A 64 0.70 6.83 -0.91
N GLU A 65 1.42 7.39 -1.87
CA GLU A 65 1.24 8.75 -2.38
C GLU A 65 1.05 8.70 -3.89
N ILE A 66 -0.05 9.28 -4.36
CA ILE A 66 -0.38 9.42 -5.78
C ILE A 66 0.27 10.70 -6.28
N LEU A 67 1.27 10.60 -7.14
CA LEU A 67 1.82 11.72 -7.88
C LEU A 67 1.29 11.71 -9.32
N VAL A 68 1.53 12.77 -10.08
CA VAL A 68 0.98 12.93 -11.43
C VAL A 68 1.44 11.82 -12.39
N GLU A 69 2.71 11.43 -12.30
CA GLU A 69 3.32 10.46 -13.24
C GLU A 69 3.72 9.14 -12.57
N GLU A 70 3.54 9.01 -11.25
CA GLU A 70 3.96 7.85 -10.50
C GLU A 70 3.18 7.67 -9.20
N LEU A 71 3.04 6.42 -8.79
CA LEU A 71 2.62 6.04 -7.45
C LEU A 71 3.86 5.74 -6.62
N VAL A 72 4.00 6.39 -5.47
CA VAL A 72 5.09 6.14 -4.53
C VAL A 72 4.53 5.33 -3.35
N VAL A 73 5.10 4.16 -3.11
CA VAL A 73 4.77 3.29 -1.97
C VAL A 73 5.99 3.20 -1.07
N ARG A 74 5.85 3.57 0.20
CA ARG A 74 6.92 3.47 1.19
C ARG A 74 6.48 2.53 2.30
N LEU A 75 7.29 1.52 2.59
CA LEU A 75 7.00 0.52 3.62
C LEU A 75 8.16 0.42 4.61
N GLN A 76 7.84 0.30 5.89
CA GLN A 76 8.80 -0.05 6.94
C GLN A 76 8.81 -1.56 7.12
N VAL A 77 9.76 -2.23 6.47
CA VAL A 77 9.88 -3.69 6.59
C VAL A 77 10.85 -4.06 7.73
N PRO A 78 10.55 -5.11 8.51
CA PRO A 78 11.53 -5.78 9.33
C PRO A 78 12.74 -6.13 8.47
N GLY A 79 13.95 -5.92 8.98
CA GLY A 79 15.15 -6.25 8.22
C GLY A 79 15.16 -7.76 7.96
N MET A 80 14.97 -8.17 6.71
CA MET A 80 15.32 -9.53 6.30
C MET A 80 16.83 -9.68 6.51
N ALA A 81 17.20 -10.64 7.37
CA ALA A 81 18.58 -11.07 7.56
C ALA A 81 19.06 -11.88 6.36
#